data_AF-A0A6I7YDG1-F1
#
_entry.id   AF-A0A6I7YDG1-F1
#
_cell.length_a   1.000
_cell.length_b   1.000
_cell.length_c   1.000
_cell.angle_alpha   90.00
_cell.angle_beta   90.00
_cell.angle_gamma   90.00
#
_symmetry.space_group_name_H-M   'P 1'
#
loop_
_entity.id
_entity.type
_entity.pdbx_description
1 polymer ?
#
loop_
_entity_poly.entity_id
_entity_poly.type
_entity_poly.pdbx_seq_one_letter_code
_entity_poly.pdbx_strand_id
1 'polypeptide(L)'
;MTSHLVPRGEQSMPSYLSPGVYVEEVASGSRPIEGVGTSVAAFVGLAPSGPSLPLPPPSIPAQAPTQEAAPTPTGKPAGGGGGGGGQEKKKEETKAPVLTAATAVTRLAADDPGVRHICYRAYETGEGWQKPVCDGALAGTVGQNRPIKSLNLAVSGTKGVNGNEFVHVKEWLNPWTSVADGVDLYLGSTKADDPYMLAFGINVGEGTICQNAHVHDRAWLGLQCNKPPSYIFGGTLDQSLWLEAVKFTV
;
A
#
# COMPACT_ATOMS: atom_id res chain seq x y z
N MET A 1 -28.63 -48.78 -16.34
CA MET A 1 -27.69 -48.21 -17.33
C MET A 1 -26.87 -47.18 -16.60
N THR A 2 -25.72 -47.61 -16.09
CA THR A 2 -24.87 -46.88 -15.14
C THR A 2 -23.71 -46.31 -15.95
N SER A 3 -23.70 -44.99 -16.17
CA SER A 3 -22.63 -44.34 -16.92
C SER A 3 -21.45 -44.11 -15.98
N HIS A 4 -20.44 -44.97 -16.08
CA HIS A 4 -19.15 -44.78 -15.42
C HIS A 4 -18.42 -43.59 -16.04
N LEU A 5 -18.15 -42.57 -15.23
CA LEU A 5 -17.21 -41.49 -15.55
C LEU A 5 -15.78 -42.07 -15.55
N VAL A 6 -15.13 -42.05 -16.71
CA VAL A 6 -13.69 -42.28 -16.84
C VAL A 6 -12.97 -41.00 -16.37
N PRO A 7 -12.05 -41.06 -15.40
CA PRO A 7 -11.27 -39.89 -15.00
C PRO A 7 -10.30 -39.51 -16.12
N ARG A 8 -10.31 -38.22 -16.51
CA ARG A 8 -9.35 -37.64 -17.45
C ARG A 8 -7.95 -37.73 -16.84
N GLY A 9 -7.05 -38.37 -17.57
CA GLY A 9 -5.70 -38.74 -17.15
C GLY A 9 -4.90 -37.59 -16.54
N GLU A 10 -4.35 -37.89 -15.38
CA GLU A 10 -3.11 -37.33 -14.87
C GLU A 10 -2.03 -37.48 -15.96
N GLN A 11 -1.61 -36.38 -16.57
CA GLN A 11 -0.43 -36.39 -17.44
C GLN A 11 0.78 -36.63 -16.56
N SER A 12 1.23 -37.90 -16.52
CA SER A 12 2.50 -38.29 -15.93
C SER A 12 3.62 -37.52 -16.63
N MET A 13 4.36 -36.69 -15.90
CA MET A 13 5.57 -36.04 -16.43
C MET A 13 6.55 -37.14 -16.90
N PRO A 14 7.05 -37.10 -18.14
CA PRO A 14 7.97 -38.11 -18.63
C PRO A 14 9.28 -38.06 -17.84
N SER A 15 9.64 -39.20 -17.24
CA SER A 15 10.91 -39.37 -16.54
C SER A 15 11.96 -39.83 -17.54
N TYR A 16 12.92 -38.97 -17.86
CA TYR A 16 13.99 -39.26 -18.82
C TYR A 16 15.23 -39.78 -18.07
N LEU A 17 15.48 -41.08 -18.19
CA LEU A 17 16.54 -41.79 -17.44
C LEU A 17 17.88 -41.88 -18.19
N SER A 18 18.08 -41.11 -19.26
CA SER A 18 19.36 -41.05 -19.97
C SER A 18 19.64 -39.67 -20.59
N PRO A 19 20.91 -39.25 -20.71
CA PRO A 19 21.25 -37.99 -21.39
C PRO A 19 20.94 -38.10 -22.88
N GLY A 20 20.01 -37.28 -23.37
CA GLY A 20 19.60 -37.26 -24.78
C GLY A 20 18.55 -36.18 -25.07
N VAL A 21 18.32 -35.90 -26.36
CA VAL A 21 17.23 -35.04 -26.81
C VAL A 21 16.02 -35.92 -27.12
N TYR A 22 14.90 -35.66 -26.46
CA TYR A 22 13.64 -36.37 -26.67
C TYR A 22 12.68 -35.48 -27.44
N VAL A 23 12.01 -36.04 -28.44
CA VAL A 23 11.00 -35.35 -29.24
C VAL A 23 9.65 -35.88 -28.81
N GLU A 24 8.79 -34.99 -28.33
CA GLU A 24 7.39 -35.28 -28.01
C GLU A 24 6.51 -34.45 -28.94
N GLU A 25 5.66 -35.12 -29.73
CA GLU A 25 4.65 -34.43 -30.52
C GLU A 25 3.42 -34.13 -29.65
N VAL A 26 3.45 -32.96 -29.02
CA VAL A 26 2.25 -32.38 -28.40
C VAL A 26 1.54 -31.55 -29.46
N ALA A 27 0.24 -31.80 -29.68
CA ALA A 27 -0.57 -30.94 -30.53
C ALA A 27 -0.55 -29.52 -29.95
N SER A 28 0.08 -28.57 -30.66
CA SER A 28 0.14 -27.17 -30.22
C SER A 28 -1.27 -26.59 -30.18
N GLY A 29 -1.86 -26.51 -28.97
CA GLY A 29 -3.19 -25.95 -28.76
C GLY A 29 -3.27 -24.43 -28.97
N SER A 30 -2.13 -23.76 -29.18
CA SER A 30 -2.07 -22.33 -29.46
C SER A 30 -2.22 -22.07 -30.96
N ARG A 31 -3.38 -21.53 -31.33
CA ARG A 31 -3.59 -20.92 -32.65
C ARG A 31 -2.93 -19.53 -32.65
N PRO A 32 -2.21 -19.12 -33.71
CA PRO A 32 -1.63 -17.78 -33.81
C PRO A 32 -2.70 -16.68 -33.68
N ILE A 33 -2.34 -15.55 -33.05
CA ILE A 33 -3.20 -14.37 -32.97
C ILE A 33 -2.89 -13.48 -34.18
N GLU A 34 -3.85 -13.39 -35.09
CA GLU A 34 -3.76 -12.56 -36.29
C GLU A 34 -4.37 -11.18 -36.04
N GLY A 35 -3.65 -10.11 -36.40
CA GLY A 35 -4.16 -8.74 -36.32
C GLY A 35 -4.99 -8.39 -37.56
N VAL A 36 -6.28 -8.09 -37.39
CA VAL A 36 -7.17 -7.67 -38.48
C VAL A 36 -7.74 -6.27 -38.23
N GLY A 37 -7.54 -5.35 -39.17
CA GLY A 37 -7.87 -3.92 -38.99
C GLY A 37 -9.35 -3.55 -39.19
N THR A 38 -10.17 -4.46 -39.71
CA THR A 38 -11.57 -4.18 -40.08
C THR A 38 -12.60 -4.99 -39.28
N SER A 39 -12.14 -5.90 -38.41
CA SER A 39 -13.01 -6.83 -37.68
C SER A 39 -12.53 -7.03 -36.25
N VAL A 40 -13.09 -6.26 -35.32
CA VAL A 40 -12.84 -6.41 -33.88
C VAL A 40 -14.02 -7.16 -33.25
N ALA A 41 -13.76 -8.33 -32.66
CA ALA A 41 -14.79 -9.10 -31.95
C ALA A 41 -14.96 -8.60 -30.51
N ALA A 42 -16.21 -8.55 -30.04
CA ALA A 42 -16.53 -8.33 -28.63
C ALA A 42 -17.04 -9.64 -28.03
N PHE A 43 -16.47 -10.07 -26.90
CA PHE A 43 -16.94 -11.23 -26.15
C PHE A 43 -17.90 -10.78 -25.05
N VAL A 44 -19.09 -11.36 -25.02
CA VAL A 44 -20.11 -11.08 -23.99
C VAL A 44 -20.34 -12.35 -23.18
N GLY A 45 -20.09 -12.28 -21.88
CA GLY A 45 -20.23 -13.41 -20.95
C GLY A 45 -19.66 -13.09 -19.57
N LEU A 46 -19.83 -14.00 -18.62
CA LEU A 46 -19.20 -13.91 -17.30
C LEU A 46 -17.72 -14.32 -17.42
N ALA A 47 -16.82 -13.41 -17.09
CA ALA A 47 -15.40 -13.73 -16.99
C ALA A 47 -15.12 -14.40 -15.62
N PRO A 48 -14.32 -15.48 -15.55
CA PRO A 48 -14.00 -16.16 -14.29
C PRO A 48 -13.22 -15.29 -13.30
N SER A 49 -12.58 -14.24 -13.79
CA SER A 49 -11.93 -13.19 -13.00
C SER A 49 -12.01 -11.86 -13.76
N GLY A 50 -12.21 -10.77 -13.02
CA GLY A 50 -12.28 -9.42 -13.57
C GLY A 50 -11.47 -8.44 -12.73
N PRO A 51 -11.18 -7.24 -13.25
CA PRO A 51 -10.57 -6.18 -12.45
C PRO A 51 -11.49 -5.84 -11.28
N SER A 52 -10.95 -5.87 -10.05
CA SER A 52 -11.65 -5.36 -8.88
C SER A 52 -11.83 -3.85 -9.06
N LEU A 53 -13.01 -3.45 -9.53
CA LEU A 53 -13.36 -2.04 -9.60
C LEU A 53 -13.24 -1.48 -8.18
N PRO A 54 -12.46 -0.41 -7.96
CA PRO A 54 -12.56 0.32 -6.71
C PRO A 54 -14.03 0.76 -6.58
N LEU A 55 -14.64 0.47 -5.43
CA LEU A 55 -15.97 1.00 -5.12
C LEU A 55 -15.96 2.51 -5.39
N PRO A 56 -16.99 3.06 -6.05
CA PRO A 56 -17.06 4.51 -6.20
C PRO A 56 -16.96 5.13 -4.80
N PRO A 57 -16.18 6.20 -4.61
CA PRO A 57 -16.17 6.91 -3.34
C PRO A 57 -17.63 7.31 -3.02
N PRO A 58 -18.06 7.25 -1.75
CA PRO A 58 -19.40 7.66 -1.38
C PRO A 58 -19.65 9.06 -1.93
N SER A 59 -20.73 9.23 -2.69
CA SER A 59 -21.09 10.51 -3.29
C SER A 59 -21.29 11.53 -2.18
N ILE A 60 -20.28 12.36 -1.94
CA ILE A 60 -20.42 13.56 -1.13
C ILE A 60 -21.37 14.47 -1.93
N PRO A 61 -22.57 14.82 -1.42
CA PRO A 61 -23.40 15.79 -2.10
C PRO A 61 -22.61 17.10 -2.22
N ALA A 62 -22.44 17.58 -3.45
CA ALA A 62 -21.74 18.81 -3.75
C ALA A 62 -22.38 19.96 -2.96
N GLN A 63 -21.71 20.43 -1.90
CA GLN A 63 -22.07 21.70 -1.27
C GLN A 63 -21.58 22.81 -2.18
N ALA A 64 -22.53 23.52 -2.79
CA ALA A 64 -22.29 24.76 -3.50
C ALA A 64 -21.66 25.79 -2.55
N PRO A 65 -20.71 26.62 -3.02
CA PRO A 65 -20.06 27.62 -2.17
C PRO A 65 -21.04 28.76 -1.88
N THR A 66 -21.58 28.82 -0.66
CA THR A 66 -22.20 30.04 -0.14
C THR A 66 -21.10 31.00 0.30
N GLN A 67 -20.94 32.06 -0.49
CA GLN A 67 -20.28 33.30 -0.08
C GLN A 67 -21.13 33.94 1.02
N GLU A 68 -20.51 34.32 2.13
CA GLU A 68 -21.11 35.27 3.07
C GLU A 68 -20.11 36.38 3.39
N ALA A 69 -20.58 37.60 3.19
CA ALA A 69 -19.85 38.85 3.21
C ALA A 69 -19.54 39.33 4.63
N ALA A 70 -18.59 40.27 4.69
CA ALA A 70 -18.14 41.00 5.88
C ALA A 70 -19.29 41.66 6.66
N PRO A 71 -19.01 42.05 7.93
CA PRO A 71 -19.02 43.49 8.18
C PRO A 71 -17.85 43.97 9.07
N THR A 72 -17.33 45.15 8.73
CA THR A 72 -16.63 46.06 9.66
C THR A 72 -17.69 46.80 10.50
N PRO A 73 -17.40 47.24 11.75
CA PRO A 73 -16.94 48.62 11.89
C PRO A 73 -15.94 48.91 13.04
N THR A 74 -15.03 49.82 12.72
CA THR A 74 -14.36 50.90 13.50
C THR A 74 -14.31 50.88 15.04
N GLY A 75 -13.09 51.07 15.55
CA GLY A 75 -12.83 51.69 16.86
C GLY A 75 -11.33 51.72 17.22
N LYS A 76 -10.68 52.87 17.07
CA LYS A 76 -9.36 53.23 17.68
C LYS A 76 -9.65 54.43 18.60
N PRO A 77 -8.93 54.65 19.71
CA PRO A 77 -7.57 55.20 19.60
C PRO A 77 -6.56 54.78 20.70
N ALA A 78 -5.28 55.10 20.42
CA ALA A 78 -4.16 55.46 21.32
C ALA A 78 -3.84 54.56 22.54
N GLY A 79 -2.61 54.18 22.89
CA GLY A 79 -1.25 54.59 22.52
C GLY A 79 -0.28 54.08 23.61
N GLY A 80 1.03 54.11 23.35
CA GLY A 80 2.06 54.13 24.41
C GLY A 80 2.72 52.81 24.83
N GLY A 81 3.89 52.53 24.23
CA GLY A 81 5.19 52.27 24.90
C GLY A 81 5.33 51.24 26.04
N GLY A 82 6.41 50.44 25.95
CA GLY A 82 7.12 49.91 27.12
C GLY A 82 7.34 48.40 27.11
N GLY A 83 8.60 47.98 27.01
CA GLY A 83 8.99 46.57 27.05
C GLY A 83 8.92 45.94 28.46
N GLY A 84 9.10 44.63 28.48
CA GLY A 84 9.26 43.85 29.71
C GLY A 84 9.13 42.37 29.41
N GLY A 85 10.26 41.66 29.42
CA GLY A 85 10.31 40.22 29.25
C GLY A 85 9.53 39.49 30.33
N GLY A 86 8.78 38.48 29.91
CA GLY A 86 8.17 37.48 30.78
C GLY A 86 8.16 36.17 30.02
N GLN A 87 8.98 35.21 30.46
CA GLN A 87 8.94 33.85 29.96
C GLN A 87 7.62 33.22 30.39
N GLU A 88 6.63 33.20 29.50
CA GLU A 88 5.42 32.42 29.68
C GLU A 88 5.65 31.01 29.13
N LYS A 89 5.60 30.04 30.05
CA LYS A 89 5.55 28.60 29.77
C LYS A 89 4.52 28.35 28.66
N LYS A 90 5.01 27.90 27.51
CA LYS A 90 4.19 27.45 26.39
C LYS A 90 3.29 26.30 26.87
N LYS A 91 2.04 26.65 27.15
CA LYS A 91 0.92 25.72 27.32
C LYS A 91 0.89 24.86 26.07
N GLU A 92 1.08 23.56 26.27
CA GLU A 92 1.02 22.55 25.24
C GLU A 92 -0.35 22.63 24.56
N GLU A 93 -0.36 23.20 23.37
CA GLU A 93 -1.51 23.26 22.49
C GLU A 93 -1.80 21.82 22.07
N THR A 94 -2.88 21.27 22.62
CA THR A 94 -3.39 19.95 22.27
C THR A 94 -3.76 19.94 20.79
N LYS A 95 -2.76 19.62 19.95
CA LYS A 95 -2.93 19.41 18.52
C LYS A 95 -3.96 18.29 18.36
N ALA A 96 -4.97 18.52 17.51
CA ALA A 96 -5.88 17.46 17.09
C ALA A 96 -5.08 16.17 16.79
N PRO A 97 -5.59 14.98 17.18
CA PRO A 97 -4.82 13.75 17.02
C PRO A 97 -4.39 13.63 15.56
N VAL A 98 -3.08 13.46 15.36
CA VAL A 98 -2.50 13.25 14.03
C VAL A 98 -3.21 12.04 13.43
N LEU A 99 -3.74 12.17 12.21
CA LEU A 99 -4.34 11.05 11.47
C LEU A 99 -3.23 10.06 11.07
N THR A 100 -2.91 9.12 11.95
CA THR A 100 -1.95 8.03 11.73
C THR A 100 -2.64 6.76 11.26
N ALA A 101 -1.85 5.78 10.84
CA ALA A 101 -2.34 4.45 10.51
C ALA A 101 -3.07 3.79 11.70
N ALA A 102 -2.52 3.91 12.92
CA ALA A 102 -3.16 3.42 14.14
C ALA A 102 -4.55 4.04 14.36
N THR A 103 -4.66 5.36 14.27
CA THR A 103 -5.97 6.02 14.44
C THR A 103 -6.99 5.61 13.38
N ALA A 104 -6.52 5.32 12.15
CA ALA A 104 -7.38 4.86 11.06
C ALA A 104 -7.83 3.41 11.27
N VAL A 105 -6.92 2.49 11.61
CA VAL A 105 -7.25 1.08 11.79
C VAL A 105 -8.13 0.85 13.00
N THR A 106 -7.94 1.59 14.09
CA THR A 106 -8.80 1.52 15.27
C THR A 106 -10.22 1.97 14.95
N ARG A 107 -10.39 3.02 14.13
CA ARG A 107 -11.72 3.46 13.70
C ARG A 107 -12.39 2.41 12.82
N LEU A 108 -11.67 1.93 11.81
CA LEU A 108 -12.20 0.95 10.86
C LEU A 108 -12.59 -0.36 11.56
N ALA A 109 -11.77 -0.86 12.47
CA ALA A 109 -12.07 -2.07 13.24
C ALA A 109 -13.23 -1.91 14.23
N ALA A 110 -13.56 -0.68 14.65
CA ALA A 110 -14.76 -0.41 15.44
C ALA A 110 -16.02 -0.42 14.57
N ASP A 111 -15.90 0.02 13.31
CA ASP A 111 -16.98 0.03 12.34
C ASP A 111 -17.26 -1.39 11.76
N ASP A 112 -16.25 -2.25 11.67
CA ASP A 112 -16.34 -3.62 11.16
C ASP A 112 -15.69 -4.66 12.12
N PRO A 113 -16.36 -4.99 13.24
CA PRO A 113 -15.78 -5.83 14.28
C PRO A 113 -15.61 -7.28 13.82
N GLY A 114 -14.42 -7.82 14.05
CA GLY A 114 -14.08 -9.21 13.73
C GLY A 114 -13.46 -9.41 12.35
N VAL A 115 -13.40 -8.35 11.53
CA VAL A 115 -12.62 -8.32 10.29
C VAL A 115 -11.19 -7.85 10.58
N ARG A 116 -10.22 -8.42 9.87
CA ARG A 116 -8.83 -7.98 9.93
C ARG A 116 -8.65 -6.78 9.03
N HIS A 117 -7.95 -5.77 9.53
CA HIS A 117 -7.68 -4.56 8.77
C HIS A 117 -6.21 -4.19 8.85
N ILE A 118 -5.71 -3.60 7.77
CA ILE A 118 -4.43 -2.91 7.74
C ILE A 118 -4.63 -1.50 7.19
N CYS A 119 -4.22 -0.51 7.95
CA CYS A 119 -4.16 0.87 7.50
C CYS A 119 -2.72 1.34 7.42
N TYR A 120 -2.44 2.22 6.46
CA TYR A 120 -1.10 2.68 6.16
C TYR A 120 -1.10 4.04 5.45
N ARG A 121 0.01 4.75 5.54
CA ARG A 121 0.28 5.98 4.78
C ARG A 121 1.74 6.04 4.38
N ALA A 122 2.01 6.76 3.29
CA ALA A 122 3.36 7.04 2.82
C ALA A 122 3.77 8.47 3.17
N TYR A 123 5.05 8.65 3.47
CA TYR A 123 5.72 9.94 3.47
C TYR A 123 6.49 10.10 2.16
N GLU A 124 6.08 11.04 1.32
CA GLU A 124 6.70 11.27 0.02
C GLU A 124 7.66 12.46 0.06
N THR A 125 8.73 12.35 -0.72
CA THR A 125 9.66 13.46 -0.91
C THR A 125 8.94 14.68 -1.49
N GLY A 126 9.06 15.82 -0.80
CA GLY A 126 8.45 17.09 -1.19
C GLY A 126 7.01 17.32 -0.73
N GLU A 127 6.26 16.27 -0.37
CA GLU A 127 4.85 16.39 0.07
C GLU A 127 4.64 16.07 1.55
N GLY A 128 5.45 15.15 2.09
CA GLY A 128 5.32 14.68 3.46
C GLY A 128 4.28 13.57 3.63
N TRP A 129 3.67 13.49 4.82
CA TRP A 129 2.70 12.44 5.15
C TRP A 129 1.40 12.61 4.38
N GLN A 130 1.02 11.58 3.62
CA GLN A 130 -0.31 11.44 3.06
C GLN A 130 -1.34 11.07 4.15
N LYS A 131 -2.63 11.22 3.82
CA LYS A 131 -3.72 10.68 4.64
C LYS A 131 -3.65 9.15 4.66
N PRO A 132 -4.00 8.49 5.78
CA PRO A 132 -4.03 7.03 5.84
C PRO A 132 -5.10 6.46 4.92
N VAL A 133 -4.72 5.36 4.28
CA VAL A 133 -5.58 4.49 3.48
C VAL A 133 -5.58 3.11 4.13
N CYS A 134 -6.52 2.24 3.76
CA CYS A 134 -6.63 0.90 4.32
C CYS A 134 -6.90 -0.13 3.22
N ASP A 135 -6.59 -1.40 3.50
CA ASP A 135 -7.07 -2.58 2.79
C ASP A 135 -7.04 -2.48 1.26
N GLY A 136 -5.83 -2.50 0.70
CA GLY A 136 -5.56 -2.54 -0.74
C GLY A 136 -5.61 -1.19 -1.45
N ALA A 137 -6.04 -0.13 -0.77
CA ALA A 137 -6.00 1.23 -1.31
C ALA A 137 -4.55 1.74 -1.50
N LEU A 138 -4.33 2.60 -2.49
CA LEU A 138 -2.99 3.04 -2.85
C LEU A 138 -2.45 4.07 -1.84
N ALA A 139 -1.25 3.83 -1.30
CA ALA A 139 -0.42 4.84 -0.63
C ALA A 139 0.81 5.16 -1.49
N GLY A 140 1.20 6.43 -1.57
CA GLY A 140 2.22 6.96 -2.47
C GLY A 140 1.63 7.56 -3.75
N THR A 141 2.46 7.76 -4.77
CA THR A 141 2.09 8.31 -6.08
C THR A 141 2.85 7.57 -7.17
N VAL A 142 2.14 7.14 -8.21
CA VAL A 142 2.74 6.37 -9.31
C VAL A 142 3.23 7.31 -10.39
N GLY A 143 4.49 7.16 -10.82
CA GLY A 143 5.04 7.85 -11.97
C GLY A 143 5.27 9.35 -11.78
N GLN A 144 5.25 9.83 -10.53
CA GLN A 144 5.53 11.24 -10.22
C GLN A 144 6.99 11.51 -9.86
N ASN A 145 7.86 10.48 -9.92
CA ASN A 145 9.27 10.60 -9.55
C ASN A 145 9.42 11.14 -8.10
N ARG A 146 8.55 10.67 -7.21
CA ARG A 146 8.48 11.05 -5.79
C ARG A 146 8.79 9.83 -4.92
N PRO A 147 10.05 9.65 -4.51
CA PRO A 147 10.41 8.52 -3.65
C PRO A 147 9.69 8.59 -2.30
N ILE A 148 9.17 7.44 -1.87
CA ILE A 148 8.70 7.23 -0.50
C ILE A 148 9.92 7.19 0.43
N LYS A 149 9.91 7.99 1.49
CA LYS A 149 10.96 7.98 2.54
C LYS A 149 10.58 7.22 3.79
N SER A 150 9.29 7.14 4.08
CA SER A 150 8.80 6.42 5.24
C SER A 150 7.40 5.86 4.99
N LEU A 151 7.13 4.71 5.59
CA LEU A 151 5.79 4.14 5.71
C LEU A 151 5.38 4.15 7.17
N ASN A 152 4.12 4.41 7.42
CA ASN A 152 3.49 4.22 8.72
C ASN A 152 2.35 3.22 8.55
N LEU A 153 2.37 2.12 9.30
CA LEU A 153 1.42 1.02 9.21
C LEU A 153 0.84 0.69 10.59
N ALA A 154 -0.39 0.20 10.61
CA ALA A 154 -1.00 -0.40 11.79
C ALA A 154 -2.04 -1.44 11.36
N VAL A 155 -2.24 -2.45 12.20
CA VAL A 155 -3.11 -3.59 11.93
C VAL A 155 -4.12 -3.81 13.05
N SER A 156 -5.20 -4.53 12.75
CA SER A 156 -6.18 -5.04 13.71
C SER A 156 -6.52 -6.49 13.38
N GLY A 157 -6.60 -7.35 14.40
CA GLY A 157 -6.99 -8.75 14.26
C GLY A 157 -5.89 -9.67 13.73
N THR A 158 -4.64 -9.20 13.67
CA THR A 158 -3.49 -9.95 13.14
C THR A 158 -2.41 -10.21 14.19
N LYS A 159 -2.65 -9.91 15.47
CA LYS A 159 -1.67 -10.07 16.57
C LYS A 159 -0.37 -9.28 16.35
N GLY A 160 -0.49 -8.11 15.75
CA GLY A 160 0.61 -7.21 15.47
C GLY A 160 1.14 -7.31 14.06
N VAL A 161 2.00 -6.34 13.75
CA VAL A 161 2.72 -6.20 12.49
C VAL A 161 4.19 -6.03 12.80
N ASN A 162 5.05 -6.62 11.98
CA ASN A 162 6.48 -6.57 12.15
C ASN A 162 7.17 -6.28 10.83
N GLY A 163 8.29 -5.57 10.87
CA GLY A 163 9.03 -5.26 9.66
C GLY A 163 10.23 -4.35 9.87
N ASN A 164 10.92 -4.10 8.78
CA ASN A 164 11.99 -3.12 8.64
C ASN A 164 12.07 -2.64 7.17
N GLU A 165 12.74 -1.52 6.96
CA GLU A 165 13.00 -0.94 5.64
C GLU A 165 14.38 -1.30 5.08
N PHE A 166 14.45 -1.33 3.75
CA PHE A 166 15.70 -1.23 3.00
C PHE A 166 15.75 0.14 2.34
N VAL A 167 16.77 0.94 2.64
CA VAL A 167 16.91 2.32 2.14
C VAL A 167 18.11 2.47 1.22
N HIS A 168 18.07 3.52 0.40
CA HIS A 168 19.17 3.88 -0.48
C HIS A 168 20.46 4.16 0.30
N VAL A 169 21.58 3.59 -0.15
CA VAL A 169 22.95 3.72 0.40
C VAL A 169 23.16 3.16 1.81
N LYS A 170 22.23 3.32 2.74
CA LYS A 170 22.34 2.85 4.13
C LYS A 170 21.75 1.44 4.37
N GLU A 171 21.18 0.83 3.33
CA GLU A 171 20.61 -0.54 3.37
C GLU A 171 19.57 -0.74 4.49
N TRP A 172 19.69 -1.78 5.32
CA TRP A 172 18.77 -2.02 6.44
C TRP A 172 19.06 -1.04 7.59
N LEU A 173 18.34 0.08 7.61
CA LEU A 173 18.61 1.18 8.53
C LEU A 173 18.18 0.85 9.96
N ASN A 174 16.97 0.31 10.16
CA ASN A 174 16.44 -0.08 11.46
C ASN A 174 16.38 -1.61 11.64
N PRO A 175 16.52 -2.11 12.89
CA PRO A 175 16.31 -3.52 13.19
C PRO A 175 14.86 -3.93 12.94
N TRP A 176 14.66 -5.23 12.72
CA TRP A 176 13.32 -5.83 12.67
C TRP A 176 12.51 -5.44 13.90
N THR A 177 11.42 -4.71 13.69
CA THR A 177 10.62 -4.13 14.76
C THR A 177 9.23 -4.75 14.77
N SER A 178 8.71 -5.02 15.97
CA SER A 178 7.42 -5.64 16.21
C SER A 178 6.54 -4.70 17.02
N VAL A 179 5.30 -4.50 16.58
CA VAL A 179 4.29 -3.73 17.32
C VAL A 179 2.98 -4.51 17.39
N ALA A 180 2.22 -4.28 18.46
CA ALA A 180 0.91 -4.89 18.66
C ALA A 180 -0.16 -4.30 17.72
N ASP A 181 -1.34 -4.94 17.66
CA ASP A 181 -2.52 -4.39 16.98
C ASP A 181 -2.83 -2.98 17.51
N GLY A 182 -3.23 -2.09 16.60
CA GLY A 182 -3.55 -0.69 16.92
C GLY A 182 -2.35 0.20 17.26
N VAL A 183 -1.11 -0.28 17.11
CA VAL A 183 0.11 0.51 17.33
C VAL A 183 0.77 0.84 15.98
N ASP A 184 1.24 2.08 15.86
CA ASP A 184 1.95 2.55 14.66
C ASP A 184 3.34 1.90 14.54
N LEU A 185 3.57 1.15 13.48
CA LEU A 185 4.88 0.76 12.97
C LEU A 185 5.35 1.83 11.98
N TYR A 186 6.56 2.37 12.18
CA TYR A 186 7.21 3.27 11.23
C TYR A 186 8.39 2.55 10.59
N LEU A 187 8.42 2.55 9.26
CA LEU A 187 9.53 2.06 8.45
C LEU A 187 10.16 3.25 7.73
N GLY A 188 11.49 3.35 7.72
CA GLY A 188 12.21 4.48 7.10
C GLY A 188 12.29 5.73 7.98
N SER A 189 12.48 6.90 7.34
CA SER A 189 12.73 8.16 8.05
C SER A 189 12.16 9.36 7.31
N THR A 190 11.66 10.33 8.06
CA THR A 190 11.14 11.60 7.52
C THR A 190 12.15 12.74 7.57
N LYS A 191 13.37 12.52 8.08
CA LYS A 191 14.39 13.58 8.16
C LYS A 191 14.82 14.00 6.75
N ALA A 192 15.14 15.28 6.56
CA ALA A 192 15.47 15.83 5.25
C ALA A 192 16.64 15.08 4.57
N ASP A 193 17.73 14.85 5.31
CA ASP A 193 18.96 14.23 4.79
C ASP A 193 18.99 12.69 4.86
N ASP A 194 17.93 12.07 5.38
CA ASP A 194 17.86 10.60 5.40
C ASP A 194 17.44 10.05 4.02
N PRO A 195 17.91 8.85 3.64
CA PRO A 195 17.63 8.26 2.34
C PRO A 195 16.16 7.89 2.16
N TYR A 196 15.75 7.72 0.90
CA TYR A 196 14.45 7.15 0.55
C TYR A 196 14.45 5.61 0.63
N MET A 197 13.26 5.03 0.67
CA MET A 197 13.07 3.59 0.74
C MET A 197 13.15 2.94 -0.64
N LEU A 198 13.85 1.81 -0.69
CA LEU A 198 13.97 0.91 -1.81
C LEU A 198 13.05 -0.31 -1.67
N ALA A 199 12.90 -0.79 -0.43
CA ALA A 199 12.08 -1.94 -0.12
C ALA A 199 11.67 -1.97 1.36
N PHE A 200 10.90 -2.99 1.71
CA PHE A 200 10.57 -3.35 3.08
C PHE A 200 10.46 -4.87 3.19
N GLY A 201 10.75 -5.39 4.39
CA GLY A 201 10.33 -6.70 4.85
C GLY A 201 9.17 -6.53 5.82
N ILE A 202 8.10 -7.32 5.68
CA ILE A 202 6.93 -7.23 6.58
C ILE A 202 6.31 -8.60 6.84
N ASN A 203 5.81 -8.83 8.05
CA ASN A 203 4.89 -9.91 8.36
C ASN A 203 3.85 -9.47 9.41
N VAL A 204 2.88 -10.34 9.68
CA VAL A 204 1.91 -10.20 10.77
C VAL A 204 2.09 -11.33 11.78
N GLY A 205 1.47 -11.23 12.96
CA GLY A 205 1.48 -12.29 13.97
C GLY A 205 0.57 -13.47 13.64
N GLU A 206 -0.59 -13.21 13.03
CA GLU A 206 -1.61 -14.17 12.61
C GLU A 206 -2.26 -13.75 11.29
N GLY A 207 -2.73 -14.74 10.52
CA GLY A 207 -3.40 -14.50 9.23
C GLY A 207 -2.44 -14.50 8.04
N THR A 208 -2.81 -13.79 6.98
CA THR A 208 -2.02 -13.66 5.75
C THR A 208 -1.88 -12.19 5.44
N ILE A 209 -0.65 -11.72 5.23
CA ILE A 209 -0.42 -10.38 4.73
C ILE A 209 -0.09 -10.47 3.24
N CYS A 210 -0.71 -9.60 2.44
CA CYS A 210 -0.32 -9.38 1.07
C CYS A 210 0.22 -7.98 0.88
N GLN A 211 1.20 -7.84 -0.01
CA GLN A 211 1.77 -6.57 -0.42
C GLN A 211 1.90 -6.52 -1.94
N ASN A 212 1.74 -5.34 -2.51
CA ASN A 212 2.12 -5.04 -3.88
C ASN A 212 2.85 -3.70 -3.90
N ALA A 213 4.10 -3.72 -4.30
CA ALA A 213 4.95 -2.53 -4.38
C ALA A 213 5.03 -2.03 -5.83
N HIS A 214 4.92 -0.72 -6.00
CA HIS A 214 5.26 -0.02 -7.24
C HIS A 214 6.67 0.55 -7.10
N VAL A 215 7.57 0.09 -7.96
CA VAL A 215 8.95 0.54 -8.01
C VAL A 215 9.15 1.40 -9.25
N HIS A 216 9.84 2.53 -9.08
CA HIS A 216 10.20 3.40 -10.19
C HIS A 216 10.83 2.60 -11.33
N ASP A 217 10.44 2.89 -12.57
CA ASP A 217 10.86 2.19 -13.80
C ASP A 217 10.60 0.67 -13.88
N ARG A 218 10.02 0.05 -12.84
CA ARG A 218 9.63 -1.38 -12.83
C ARG A 218 8.13 -1.61 -12.66
N ALA A 219 7.37 -0.53 -12.51
CA ALA A 219 5.93 -0.56 -12.28
C ALA A 219 5.54 -1.40 -11.05
N TRP A 220 4.32 -1.96 -11.06
CA TRP A 220 3.85 -2.89 -10.02
C TRP A 220 4.55 -4.24 -10.14
N LEU A 221 5.10 -4.73 -9.03
CA LEU A 221 5.78 -6.03 -8.97
C LEU A 221 4.82 -7.22 -8.86
N GLY A 222 3.52 -6.96 -8.75
CA GLY A 222 2.48 -7.97 -8.58
C GLY A 222 2.16 -8.22 -7.11
N LEU A 223 0.92 -8.65 -6.85
CA LEU A 223 0.47 -8.98 -5.51
C LEU A 223 1.18 -10.25 -5.03
N GLN A 224 1.87 -10.15 -3.91
CA GLN A 224 2.50 -11.28 -3.23
C GLN A 224 1.89 -11.41 -1.84
N CYS A 225 1.75 -12.64 -1.33
CA CYS A 225 1.18 -12.91 -0.02
C CYS A 225 2.06 -13.87 0.77
N ASN A 226 2.12 -13.70 2.09
CA ASN A 226 2.77 -14.66 2.98
C ASN A 226 2.04 -14.80 4.32
N LYS A 227 2.32 -15.89 5.04
CA LYS A 227 1.76 -16.19 6.35
C LYS A 227 2.88 -16.43 7.38
N PRO A 228 2.63 -16.18 8.68
CA PRO A 228 3.59 -16.46 9.73
C PRO A 228 4.09 -17.92 9.68
N PRO A 229 5.36 -18.19 10.04
CA PRO A 229 6.33 -17.24 10.59
C PRO A 229 7.11 -16.44 9.53
N SER A 230 6.89 -16.70 8.24
CA SER A 230 7.65 -16.09 7.16
C SER A 230 7.27 -14.63 6.92
N TYR A 231 8.24 -13.82 6.49
CA TYR A 231 8.01 -12.45 6.04
C TYR A 231 7.89 -12.36 4.52
N ILE A 232 7.32 -11.25 4.05
CA ILE A 232 7.26 -10.92 2.64
C ILE A 232 8.12 -9.69 2.36
N PHE A 233 8.88 -9.76 1.27
CA PHE A 233 9.67 -8.65 0.76
C PHE A 233 8.87 -7.91 -0.32
N GLY A 234 8.87 -6.58 -0.28
CA GLY A 234 8.29 -5.73 -1.32
C GLY A 234 9.22 -4.58 -1.68
N GLY A 235 9.47 -4.38 -2.97
CA GLY A 235 10.35 -3.34 -3.50
C GLY A 235 11.54 -3.91 -4.27
N THR A 236 12.70 -3.27 -4.14
CA THR A 236 13.92 -3.62 -4.89
C THR A 236 15.16 -3.52 -4.01
N LEU A 237 16.19 -4.28 -4.36
CA LEU A 237 17.54 -4.13 -3.79
C LEU A 237 18.47 -3.32 -4.71
N ASP A 238 17.99 -2.96 -5.90
CA ASP A 238 18.71 -2.14 -6.86
C ASP A 238 18.77 -0.69 -6.39
N GLN A 239 19.98 -0.22 -6.12
CA GLN A 239 20.25 1.13 -5.58
C GLN A 239 19.92 2.26 -6.57
N SER A 240 19.65 1.97 -7.84
CA SER A 240 19.24 2.96 -8.84
C SER A 240 17.75 3.28 -8.88
N LEU A 241 16.93 2.53 -8.13
CA LEU A 241 15.47 2.62 -8.13
C LEU A 241 14.94 3.11 -6.78
N TRP A 242 13.61 3.18 -6.62
CA TRP A 242 12.96 3.49 -5.33
C TRP A 242 11.49 3.06 -5.30
N LEU A 243 10.92 3.01 -4.10
CA LEU A 243 9.48 2.83 -3.91
C LEU A 243 8.72 4.12 -4.22
N GLU A 244 7.68 4.00 -5.05
CA GLU A 244 6.78 5.11 -5.40
C GLU A 244 5.39 4.93 -4.78
N ALA A 245 4.90 3.70 -4.73
CA ALA A 245 3.60 3.38 -4.14
C ALA A 245 3.55 1.96 -3.57
N VAL A 246 2.62 1.73 -2.65
CA VAL A 246 2.39 0.44 -2.00
C VAL A 246 0.90 0.18 -1.79
N LYS A 247 0.54 -1.10 -1.76
CA LYS A 247 -0.77 -1.61 -1.35
C LYS A 247 -0.57 -2.79 -0.42
N PHE A 248 -1.34 -2.83 0.66
CA PHE A 248 -1.34 -3.92 1.65
C PHE A 248 -2.74 -4.40 1.98
N THR A 249 -2.90 -5.69 2.24
CA THR A 249 -4.14 -6.33 2.76
C THR A 249 -3.78 -7.40 3.79
N VAL A 250 -4.71 -7.71 4.70
CA VAL A 250 -4.57 -8.76 5.74
C VAL A 250 -5.82 -9.66 5.88
#